data_AF-A0A814KGM0-F1
#
_entry.id   AF-A0A814KGM0-F1
#
_cell.length_a   1.000
_cell.length_b   1.000
_cell.length_c   1.000
_cell.angle_alpha   90.00
_cell.angle_beta   90.00
_cell.angle_gamma   90.00
#
_symmetry.space_group_name_H-M   'P 1'
#
loop_
_entity.id
_entity.type
_entity.pdbx_description
1 polymer ?
#
loop_
_entity_poly.entity_id
_entity_poly.type
_entity_poly.pdbx_seq_one_letter_code
_entity_poly.pdbx_strand_id
1 'polypeptide(L)'
;MISLSMICYYLPFLLLNIETRDHKKIKNYFENLSNELFYEIFEYLNGCELYKAFSNLNIHFHTLLQSPSLQFKIEFRYYSKAILQYYSAYIVAQNKIRIISFTLINFHHYNSYLILIHHLIDLNH
;
A
#
# COMPACT_ATOMS: atom_id res chain seq x y z
N MET A 1 8.20 -23.75 10.60
CA MET A 1 7.31 -22.57 10.61
C MET A 1 8.12 -21.37 10.18
N ILE A 2 7.85 -20.82 8.99
CA ILE A 2 8.42 -19.52 8.59
C ILE A 2 7.56 -18.47 9.31
N SER A 3 8.17 -17.58 10.11
CA SER A 3 7.42 -16.50 10.77
C SER A 3 6.93 -15.49 9.72
N LEU A 4 5.75 -14.88 9.92
CA LEU A 4 5.26 -13.79 9.04
C LEU A 4 6.28 -12.65 8.94
N SER A 5 7.08 -12.42 9.99
CA SER A 5 8.20 -11.46 9.96
C SER A 5 9.28 -11.81 8.94
N MET A 6 9.58 -13.10 8.73
CA MET A 6 10.49 -13.54 7.68
C MET A 6 9.87 -13.35 6.29
N ILE A 7 8.57 -13.64 6.12
CA ILE A 7 7.89 -13.42 4.83
C ILE A 7 7.94 -11.94 4.45
N CYS A 8 7.68 -11.03 5.39
CA CYS A 8 7.76 -9.58 5.14
C CYS A 8 9.20 -9.11 4.86
N TYR A 9 10.21 -9.68 5.52
CA TYR A 9 11.62 -9.36 5.28
C TYR A 9 12.10 -9.84 3.90
N TYR A 10 11.61 -11.00 3.46
CA TYR A 10 11.96 -11.58 2.16
C TYR A 10 11.01 -11.17 1.04
N LEU A 11 9.86 -10.54 1.30
CA LEU A 11 8.90 -10.12 0.27
C LEU A 11 9.53 -9.19 -0.77
N PRO A 12 10.34 -8.18 -0.40
CA PRO A 12 11.06 -7.37 -1.37
C PRO A 12 12.07 -8.22 -2.16
N PHE A 13 12.75 -9.19 -1.53
CA PHE A 13 13.69 -10.09 -2.19
C PHE A 13 12.99 -11.08 -3.14
N LEU A 14 11.79 -11.54 -2.81
CA LEU A 14 10.92 -12.37 -3.64
C LEU A 14 10.38 -11.57 -4.82
N LEU A 15 9.99 -10.31 -4.60
CA LEU A 15 9.52 -9.40 -5.66
C LEU A 15 10.66 -8.94 -6.58
N LEU A 16 11.88 -8.74 -6.05
CA LEU A 16 13.08 -8.34 -6.81
C LEU A 16 13.71 -9.53 -7.58
N ASN A 17 13.66 -10.75 -7.04
CA ASN A 17 14.18 -11.95 -7.71
C ASN A 17 13.22 -12.53 -8.77
N ILE A 18 12.04 -11.92 -8.98
CA ILE A 18 11.21 -12.16 -10.16
C ILE A 18 11.87 -11.63 -11.45
N GLU A 19 13.14 -11.17 -11.43
CA GLU A 19 13.91 -10.81 -12.64
C GLU A 19 14.89 -11.89 -13.15
N THR A 20 15.06 -13.04 -12.47
CA THR A 20 16.01 -14.08 -12.92
C THR A 20 15.36 -15.40 -13.38
N ARG A 21 15.26 -15.54 -14.71
CA ARG A 21 15.25 -16.75 -15.58
C ARG A 21 14.22 -17.90 -15.42
N ASP A 22 13.46 -18.02 -14.32
CA ASP A 22 12.45 -19.11 -14.13
C ASP A 22 10.99 -18.62 -13.92
N HIS A 23 10.59 -17.54 -14.61
CA HIS A 23 9.39 -16.73 -14.32
C HIS A 23 8.03 -17.43 -14.39
N LYS A 24 7.85 -18.43 -15.26
CA LYS A 24 6.48 -18.91 -15.55
C LYS A 24 5.91 -19.81 -14.44
N LYS A 25 6.77 -20.52 -13.70
CA LYS A 25 6.34 -21.41 -12.61
C LYS A 25 6.15 -20.65 -11.30
N ILE A 26 7.09 -19.80 -10.90
CA ILE A 26 7.05 -19.11 -9.59
C ILE A 26 5.93 -18.07 -9.54
N LYS A 27 5.70 -17.34 -10.65
CA LYS A 27 4.59 -16.38 -10.76
C LYS A 27 3.24 -17.05 -10.50
N ASN A 28 3.05 -18.27 -11.02
CA ASN A 28 1.84 -19.05 -10.76
C ASN A 28 1.69 -19.42 -9.28
N TYR A 29 2.75 -19.75 -8.54
CA TYR A 29 2.60 -20.16 -7.13
C TYR A 29 2.26 -18.99 -6.20
N PHE A 30 2.84 -17.81 -6.42
CA PHE A 30 2.53 -16.63 -5.62
C PHE A 30 1.10 -16.13 -5.89
N GLU A 31 0.71 -16.03 -7.17
CA GLU A 31 -0.67 -15.63 -7.54
C GLU A 31 -1.74 -16.64 -7.11
N ASN A 32 -1.35 -17.87 -6.78
CA ASN A 32 -2.25 -18.91 -6.26
C ASN A 32 -2.38 -18.91 -4.72
N LEU A 33 -1.69 -17.99 -4.01
CA LEU A 33 -1.93 -17.81 -2.58
C LEU A 33 -3.37 -17.34 -2.36
N SER A 34 -3.92 -17.69 -1.20
CA SER A 34 -5.27 -17.28 -0.86
C SER A 34 -5.32 -15.77 -0.59
N ASN A 35 -6.49 -15.15 -0.84
CA ASN A 35 -6.69 -13.72 -0.63
C ASN A 35 -6.44 -13.33 0.84
N GLU A 36 -6.75 -14.23 1.77
CA GLU A 36 -6.55 -14.04 3.21
C GLU A 36 -5.07 -13.84 3.54
N LEU A 37 -4.17 -14.64 2.96
CA LEU A 37 -2.73 -14.48 3.15
C LEU A 37 -2.24 -13.14 2.60
N PHE A 38 -2.81 -12.68 1.49
CA PHE A 38 -2.48 -11.35 0.97
C PHE A 38 -2.95 -10.24 1.90
N TYR A 39 -4.17 -10.33 2.43
CA TYR A 39 -4.64 -9.35 3.41
C TYR A 39 -3.76 -9.33 4.66
N GLU A 40 -3.33 -10.48 5.17
CA GLU A 40 -2.36 -10.56 6.28
C GLU A 40 -1.06 -9.85 5.93
N ILE A 41 -0.48 -10.10 4.74
CA ILE A 41 0.73 -9.39 4.28
C ILE A 41 0.48 -7.88 4.20
N PHE A 42 -0.68 -7.47 3.68
CA PHE A 42 -1.03 -6.06 3.50
C PHE A 42 -1.17 -5.32 4.82
N GLU A 43 -1.56 -5.98 5.92
CA GLU A 43 -1.66 -5.35 7.25
C GLU A 43 -0.33 -4.83 7.80
N TYR A 44 0.79 -5.39 7.33
CA TYR A 44 2.15 -4.97 7.71
C TYR A 44 2.69 -3.82 6.85
N LEU A 45 2.03 -3.51 5.72
CA LEU A 45 2.47 -2.48 4.80
C LEU A 45 1.73 -1.17 5.05
N ASN A 46 2.43 -0.06 4.82
CA ASN A 46 1.78 1.23 4.67
C ASN A 46 0.96 1.25 3.39
N GLY A 47 -0.25 1.79 3.43
CA GLY A 47 -1.16 1.82 2.28
C GLY A 47 -0.57 2.49 1.04
N CYS A 48 0.29 3.51 1.18
CA CYS A 48 1.00 4.09 0.04
C CYS A 48 2.01 3.11 -0.59
N GLU A 49 2.76 2.38 0.23
CA GLU A 49 3.75 1.39 -0.23
C GLU A 49 3.05 0.19 -0.85
N LEU A 50 1.96 -0.26 -0.24
CA LEU A 50 1.08 -1.30 -0.74
C LEU A 50 0.57 -0.97 -2.15
N TYR A 51 -0.02 0.22 -2.34
CA TYR A 51 -0.46 0.65 -3.67
C TYR A 51 0.70 0.70 -4.65
N LYS A 52 1.84 1.27 -4.27
CA LYS A 52 3.02 1.35 -5.14
C LYS A 52 3.51 -0.03 -5.58
N ALA A 53 3.52 -1.01 -4.67
CA ALA A 53 4.04 -2.35 -4.93
C ALA A 53 3.05 -3.22 -5.73
N PHE A 54 1.74 -3.12 -5.46
CA PHE A 54 0.77 -4.11 -5.96
C PHE A 54 -0.20 -3.58 -7.03
N SER A 55 -0.37 -2.26 -7.18
CA SER A 55 -1.40 -1.69 -8.09
C SER A 55 -1.21 -2.02 -9.56
N ASN A 56 0.02 -2.27 -9.99
CA ASN A 56 0.39 -2.49 -11.39
C ASN A 56 0.88 -3.92 -11.67
N LEU A 57 0.74 -4.86 -10.72
CA LEU A 57 1.24 -6.23 -10.91
C LEU A 57 0.36 -7.04 -11.87
N ASN A 58 -0.93 -7.17 -11.56
CA ASN A 58 -1.92 -7.85 -12.39
C ASN A 58 -3.35 -7.47 -11.93
N ILE A 59 -4.36 -7.96 -12.65
CA ILE A 59 -5.77 -7.69 -12.35
C ILE A 59 -6.22 -8.25 -10.99
N HIS A 60 -5.67 -9.40 -10.58
CA HIS A 60 -6.00 -10.02 -9.29
C HIS A 60 -5.61 -9.12 -8.12
N PHE A 61 -4.38 -8.60 -8.11
CA PHE A 61 -3.94 -7.64 -7.08
C PHE A 61 -4.70 -6.32 -7.15
N HIS A 62 -5.06 -5.86 -8.34
CA HIS A 62 -5.91 -4.69 -8.47
C HIS A 62 -7.27 -4.89 -7.79
N THR A 63 -7.90 -6.06 -7.99
CA THR A 63 -9.15 -6.44 -7.32
C THR A 63 -8.97 -6.54 -5.81
N LEU A 64 -7.87 -7.12 -5.32
CA LEU A 64 -7.58 -7.16 -3.88
C LEU A 64 -7.45 -5.76 -3.27
N LEU A 65 -6.76 -4.84 -3.95
CA LEU A 65 -6.62 -3.46 -3.51
C LEU A 65 -7.94 -2.69 -3.52
N GLN A 66 -8.92 -3.08 -4.33
CA GLN A 66 -10.25 -2.48 -4.38
C GLN A 66 -11.26 -3.14 -3.42
N SER A 67 -10.88 -4.25 -2.77
CA SER A 67 -11.76 -4.98 -1.86
C SER A 67 -12.20 -4.14 -0.65
N PRO A 68 -13.51 -4.07 -0.33
CA PRO A 68 -13.99 -3.33 0.83
C PRO A 68 -13.46 -3.89 2.16
N SER A 69 -13.04 -5.15 2.17
CA SER A 69 -12.44 -5.81 3.34
C SER A 69 -11.02 -5.32 3.64
N LEU A 70 -10.34 -4.73 2.66
CA LEU A 70 -8.99 -4.22 2.84
C LEU A 70 -9.03 -2.85 3.54
N GLN A 71 -8.38 -2.78 4.69
CA GLN A 71 -8.23 -1.55 5.46
C GLN A 71 -6.83 -0.95 5.28
N PHE A 72 -6.75 0.36 5.14
CA PHE A 72 -5.50 1.07 4.90
C PHE A 72 -5.00 1.78 6.15
N LYS A 73 -3.70 1.61 6.44
CA LYS A 73 -2.94 2.46 7.35
C LYS A 73 -2.08 3.36 6.49
N ILE A 74 -2.40 4.65 6.43
CA ILE A 74 -1.64 5.62 5.64
C ILE A 74 -0.62 6.28 6.54
N GLU A 75 0.65 6.16 6.18
CA GLU A 75 1.72 6.83 6.88
C GLU A 75 2.57 7.65 5.90
N PHE A 76 2.66 8.95 6.12
CA PHE A 76 3.57 9.78 5.33
C PHE A 76 4.81 10.12 6.15
N ARG A 77 5.96 9.56 5.75
CA ARG A 77 7.28 9.86 6.31
C ARG A 77 8.14 10.54 5.26
N TYR A 78 8.67 11.73 5.56
CA TYR A 78 9.69 12.42 4.75
C TYR A 78 9.33 12.62 3.26
N TYR A 79 8.05 12.71 2.91
CA TYR A 79 7.65 12.93 1.52
C TYR A 79 7.82 14.38 1.11
N SER A 80 8.30 14.59 -0.12
CA SER A 80 8.25 15.91 -0.75
C SER A 80 6.80 16.33 -0.95
N LYS A 81 6.55 17.64 -1.06
CA LYS A 81 5.20 18.19 -1.30
C LYS A 81 4.52 17.55 -2.52
N ALA A 82 5.25 17.35 -3.61
CA ALA A 82 4.72 16.77 -4.84
C ALA A 82 4.29 15.31 -4.65
N ILE A 83 5.11 14.50 -3.95
CA ILE A 83 4.77 13.10 -3.68
C ILE A 83 3.57 13.01 -2.74
N LEU A 84 3.51 13.90 -1.74
CA LEU A 84 2.36 13.98 -0.85
C LEU A 84 1.08 14.33 -1.61
N GLN A 85 1.11 15.34 -2.48
CA GLN A 85 -0.02 15.74 -3.31
C GLN A 85 -0.51 14.60 -4.21
N TYR A 86 0.43 13.87 -4.82
CA TYR A 86 0.11 12.71 -5.63
C TYR A 86 -0.62 11.64 -4.79
N TYR A 87 -0.03 11.20 -3.68
CA TYR A 87 -0.65 10.15 -2.89
C TYR A 87 -1.94 10.59 -2.19
N SER A 88 -2.06 11.87 -1.81
CA SER A 88 -3.31 12.38 -1.25
C SER A 88 -4.44 12.34 -2.28
N ALA A 89 -4.18 12.74 -3.52
CA ALA A 89 -5.19 12.78 -4.57
C ALA A 89 -5.57 11.37 -5.08
N TYR A 90 -4.61 10.46 -5.21
CA TYR A 90 -4.85 9.17 -5.86
C TYR A 90 -5.12 8.02 -4.89
N ILE A 91 -4.51 8.04 -3.70
CA ILE A 91 -4.68 6.96 -2.72
C ILE A 91 -5.65 7.39 -1.64
N VAL A 92 -5.37 8.51 -0.96
CA VAL A 92 -6.18 8.92 0.19
C VAL A 92 -7.60 9.24 -0.25
N ALA A 93 -7.77 10.06 -1.28
CA ALA A 93 -9.09 10.49 -1.73
C ALA A 93 -9.96 9.37 -2.31
N GLN A 94 -9.36 8.30 -2.86
CA GLN A 94 -10.10 7.17 -3.43
C GLN A 94 -10.45 6.10 -2.39
N ASN A 95 -9.73 6.08 -1.26
CA ASN A 95 -9.83 5.02 -0.25
C ASN A 95 -10.34 5.50 1.11
N LYS A 96 -10.91 6.70 1.14
CA LYS A 96 -11.37 7.43 2.33
C LYS A 96 -12.04 6.54 3.38
N ILE A 97 -13.07 5.81 2.98
CA ILE A 97 -13.90 4.95 3.86
C ILE A 97 -13.12 3.77 4.43
N ARG A 98 -12.03 3.36 3.76
CA ARG A 98 -11.21 2.20 4.11
C ARG A 98 -9.96 2.57 4.92
N ILE A 99 -9.69 3.86 5.14
CA ILE A 99 -8.54 4.32 5.92
C ILE A 99 -8.89 4.25 7.40
N ILE A 100 -8.20 3.38 8.13
CA ILE A 100 -8.41 3.18 9.57
C ILE A 100 -7.40 3.94 10.43
N SER A 101 -6.28 4.35 9.84
CA SER A 101 -5.23 5.08 10.53
C SER A 101 -4.52 6.00 9.55
N PHE A 102 -4.23 7.21 10.00
CA PHE A 102 -3.56 8.23 9.21
C PHE A 102 -2.50 8.91 10.08
N THR A 103 -1.23 8.74 9.71
CA THR A 103 -0.08 9.24 10.48
C THR A 103 0.83 10.11 9.62
N LEU A 104 1.24 11.25 10.16
CA LEU A 104 2.21 12.17 9.54
C LEU A 104 3.43 12.29 10.43
N ILE A 105 4.59 11.85 9.93
CA ILE A 105 5.85 11.90 10.68
C ILE A 105 6.82 12.87 10.01
N ASN A 106 7.36 13.78 10.82
CA ASN A 106 8.43 14.72 10.45
C ASN A 106 8.10 15.58 9.22
N PHE A 107 6.86 16.03 9.11
CA PHE A 107 6.52 17.06 8.14
C PHE A 107 6.96 18.43 8.67
N HIS A 108 8.05 18.96 8.13
CA HIS A 108 8.55 20.29 8.53
C HIS A 108 7.85 21.45 7.80
N HIS A 109 6.93 21.16 6.87
CA HIS A 109 6.25 22.17 6.05
C HIS A 109 4.76 22.28 6.40
N TYR A 110 4.38 23.39 7.04
CA TYR A 110 3.00 23.74 7.40
C TYR A 110 2.03 23.66 6.20
N ASN A 111 2.46 24.09 5.00
CA ASN A 111 1.65 24.02 3.78
C ASN A 111 1.32 22.58 3.34
N SER A 112 2.16 21.61 3.67
CA SER A 112 1.90 20.21 3.34
C SER A 112 0.82 19.61 4.23
N TYR A 113 0.72 20.07 5.48
CA TYR A 113 -0.38 19.71 6.39
C TYR A 113 -1.72 20.25 5.90
N LEU A 114 -1.78 21.50 5.43
CA LEU A 114 -3.03 22.09 4.95
C LEU A 114 -3.63 21.36 3.75
N ILE A 115 -2.79 20.89 2.80
CA ILE A 115 -3.25 20.10 1.65
C ILE A 115 -3.91 18.78 2.09
N LEU A 116 -3.27 18.11 3.05
CA LEU A 116 -3.81 16.87 3.60
C LEU A 116 -5.07 17.10 4.40
N ILE A 117 -5.06 18.10 5.29
CA ILE A 117 -6.21 18.47 6.10
C ILE A 117 -7.39 18.86 5.20
N HIS A 118 -7.18 19.59 4.11
CA HIS A 118 -8.27 19.91 3.17
C HIS A 118 -8.87 18.65 2.55
N HIS A 119 -8.03 17.72 2.06
CA HIS A 119 -8.50 16.44 1.55
C HIS A 119 -9.13 15.53 2.62
N LEU A 120 -8.74 15.71 3.89
CA LEU A 120 -9.27 14.98 5.03
C LEU A 120 -10.54 15.63 5.65
N ILE A 121 -10.77 16.93 5.45
CA ILE A 121 -11.96 17.66 5.92
C ILE A 121 -13.10 17.54 4.92
N ASP A 122 -12.79 17.49 3.61
CA ASP A 122 -13.72 17.05 2.55
C ASP A 122 -14.10 15.54 2.66
N LEU A 123 -13.93 14.93 3.85
CA LEU A 123 -14.32 13.56 4.19
C LEU A 123 -15.54 13.48 5.11
N ASN A 124 -15.87 14.57 5.82
CA ASN A 124 -16.90 14.57 6.86
C ASN A 124 -18.23 15.19 6.43
N HIS A 125 -18.42 15.41 5.12
CA HIS A 125 -19.67 15.87 4.53
C HIS A 125 -20.20 14.89 3.48
#